data_AF-A0A183I6L9-F1
#
_entry.id   AF-A0A183I6L9-F1
#
_cell.length_a   1.000
_cell.length_b   1.000
_cell.length_c   1.000
_cell.angle_alpha   90.00
_cell.angle_beta   90.00
_cell.angle_gamma   90.00
#
_symmetry.space_group_name_H-M   'P 1'
#
loop_
_entity.id
_entity.type
_entity.pdbx_description
1 polymer ?
#
loop_
_entity_poly.entity_id
_entity_poly.type
_entity_poly.pdbx_seq_one_letter_code
_entity_poly.pdbx_strand_id
1 'polypeptide(L)'
;MTTAYQAYEIELPTLSLEISLQGIGISIVDNFKTEEIAYMCIASSAIIWEQFVRARFRPFTIKQMETIEHAYQAWLPDHSEETVMVDKLEFDFMHMKLRKQKDWIDIQRQFQVGLWMQYRKTSHQSHFHVKIDNQLPACVFPCVLSVVPPPKSVIQDNAPKSFCELSCIRRESEHSRIAQIKYLHILVQEFAVQVDQGFVNAMLELISSQADSKPYTKEAFVKDFEMTKNQLEMIAGMTMASQQAAYYESLHISPLMVCAIFS
;
A
#
# COMPACT_ATOMS: atom_id res chain seq x y z
N MET A 1 6.73 -9.14 -9.62
CA MET A 1 5.47 -9.49 -10.30
C MET A 1 5.29 -10.98 -10.15
N THR A 2 4.12 -11.46 -9.72
CA THR A 2 3.83 -12.90 -9.65
C THR A 2 3.72 -13.46 -11.07
N THR A 3 4.32 -14.62 -11.32
CA THR A 3 4.35 -15.31 -12.62
C THR A 3 2.97 -15.63 -13.19
N ALA A 4 1.92 -15.66 -12.36
CA ALA A 4 0.54 -15.83 -12.79
C ALA A 4 -0.04 -14.59 -13.49
N TYR A 5 0.39 -13.38 -13.11
CA TYR A 5 -0.08 -12.12 -13.69
C TYR A 5 0.34 -11.98 -15.17
N GLN A 6 1.58 -12.38 -15.49
CA GLN A 6 2.14 -12.30 -16.84
C GLN A 6 1.41 -13.22 -17.84
N ALA A 7 0.79 -14.32 -17.37
CA ALA A 7 0.07 -15.25 -18.23
C ALA A 7 -1.26 -14.69 -18.78
N TYR A 8 -1.80 -13.62 -18.17
CA TYR A 8 -3.05 -12.98 -18.61
C TYR A 8 -2.81 -11.74 -19.50
N GLU A 9 -1.56 -11.34 -19.74
CA GLU A 9 -1.18 -10.24 -20.64
C GLU A 9 -1.02 -10.75 -22.08
N ILE A 10 -2.12 -10.79 -22.84
CA ILE A 10 -2.13 -11.30 -24.22
C ILE A 10 -2.34 -10.16 -25.26
N GLU A 11 -2.84 -8.99 -24.83
CA GLU A 11 -3.26 -7.90 -25.72
C GLU A 11 -2.56 -6.57 -25.40
N LEU A 12 -2.36 -5.75 -26.43
CA LEU A 12 -1.87 -4.37 -26.29
C LEU A 12 -2.95 -3.50 -25.63
N PRO A 13 -2.61 -2.74 -24.57
CA PRO A 13 -3.56 -1.89 -23.87
C PRO A 13 -3.94 -0.66 -24.71
N THR A 14 -5.24 -0.36 -24.76
CA THR A 14 -5.78 0.86 -25.38
C THR A 14 -5.57 2.08 -24.48
N LEU A 15 -5.57 1.87 -23.16
CA LEU A 15 -5.27 2.86 -22.14
C LEU A 15 -4.36 2.23 -21.07
N SER A 16 -3.30 2.95 -20.69
CA SER A 16 -2.46 2.59 -19.55
C SER A 16 -2.24 3.84 -18.69
N LEU A 17 -2.66 3.77 -17.44
CA LEU A 17 -2.45 4.78 -16.41
C LEU A 17 -1.57 4.19 -15.33
N GLU A 18 -0.53 4.93 -14.95
CA GLU A 18 0.36 4.57 -13.85
C GLU A 18 0.48 5.75 -12.91
N ILE A 19 0.21 5.50 -11.63
CA ILE A 19 0.27 6.49 -10.55
C ILE A 19 1.24 5.96 -9.51
N SER A 20 2.21 6.80 -9.16
CA SER A 20 3.26 6.49 -8.20
C SER A 20 3.35 7.64 -7.22
N LEU A 21 3.05 7.37 -5.95
CA LEU A 21 3.05 8.36 -4.87
C LEU A 21 4.10 7.98 -3.84
N GLN A 22 5.01 8.91 -3.59
CA GLN A 22 6.03 8.77 -2.56
C GLN A 22 5.41 8.73 -1.16
N GLY A 23 4.25 9.36 -0.96
CA GLY A 23 3.48 9.21 0.26
C GLY A 23 2.16 9.98 0.25
N ILE A 24 1.24 9.57 1.12
CA ILE A 24 -0.04 10.23 1.42
C ILE A 24 -0.20 10.25 2.93
N GLY A 25 -0.43 11.42 3.53
CA GLY A 25 -0.79 11.53 4.95
C GLY A 25 -2.25 11.92 5.13
N ILE A 26 -2.93 11.30 6.09
CA ILE A 26 -4.28 11.66 6.55
C ILE A 26 -4.19 11.91 8.05
N SER A 27 -4.57 13.11 8.46
CA SER A 27 -4.71 13.48 9.87
C SER A 27 -6.19 13.52 10.25
N ILE A 28 -6.53 12.86 11.35
CA ILE A 28 -7.83 12.91 12.01
C ILE A 28 -7.68 13.90 13.17
N VAL A 29 -8.39 15.02 13.08
CA VAL A 29 -8.34 16.11 14.05
C VAL A 29 -9.71 16.30 14.69
N ASP A 30 -9.75 16.46 16.00
CA ASP A 30 -10.93 16.93 16.71
C ASP A 30 -10.96 18.46 16.66
N ASN A 31 -11.90 19.02 15.89
CA ASN A 31 -12.05 20.46 15.76
C ASN A 31 -12.56 21.15 17.04
N PHE A 32 -13.25 20.42 17.93
CA PHE A 32 -13.76 21.00 19.19
C PHE A 32 -12.67 21.10 20.24
N LYS A 33 -11.79 20.09 20.30
CA LYS A 33 -10.65 20.06 21.21
C LYS A 33 -9.39 20.70 20.64
N THR A 34 -9.38 20.96 19.33
CA THR A 34 -8.20 21.46 18.59
C THR A 34 -6.98 20.55 18.72
N GLU A 35 -7.21 19.24 18.77
CA GLU A 35 -6.18 18.21 18.97
C GLU A 35 -6.20 17.20 17.82
N GLU A 36 -5.02 16.75 17.40
CA GLU A 36 -4.87 15.65 16.45
C GLU A 36 -5.07 14.31 17.19
N ILE A 37 -6.07 13.54 16.77
CA ILE A 37 -6.40 12.23 17.35
C ILE A 37 -5.54 11.13 16.73
N ALA A 38 -5.31 11.21 15.41
CA ALA A 38 -4.57 10.18 14.69
C ALA A 38 -3.93 10.73 13.43
N TYR A 39 -2.70 10.31 13.15
CA TYR A 39 -2.06 10.49 11.85
C TYR A 39 -1.81 9.13 11.20
N MET A 40 -2.34 8.95 10.00
CA MET A 40 -2.12 7.78 9.16
C MET A 40 -1.32 8.22 7.95
N CYS A 41 -0.20 7.56 7.65
CA CYS A 41 0.54 7.85 6.44
C CYS A 41 0.86 6.60 5.64
N ILE A 42 0.87 6.83 4.34
CA ILE A 42 1.55 6.07 3.32
C ILE A 42 2.86 6.83 3.04
N ALA A 43 4.05 6.24 3.14
CA ALA A 43 5.35 6.79 2.81
C ALA A 43 6.20 5.77 2.05
N SER A 44 7.15 6.22 1.25
CA SER A 44 8.09 5.35 0.56
C SER A 44 8.94 4.57 1.56
N SER A 45 9.32 3.36 1.16
CA SER A 45 10.28 2.55 1.90
C SER A 45 11.60 3.31 2.12
N ALA A 46 12.37 2.85 3.10
CA ALA A 46 13.72 3.36 3.34
C ALA A 46 14.58 3.22 2.07
N ILE A 47 15.44 4.21 1.83
CA ILE A 47 16.33 4.20 0.68
C ILE A 47 17.42 3.17 0.93
N ILE A 48 17.52 2.21 0.02
CA ILE A 48 18.50 1.14 0.05
C ILE A 48 19.55 1.45 -1.00
N TRP A 49 20.78 1.63 -0.54
CA TRP A 49 21.94 1.66 -1.43
C TRP A 49 22.52 0.25 -1.52
N GLU A 50 22.81 -0.20 -2.74
CA GLU A 50 23.42 -1.49 -3.00
C GLU A 50 24.66 -1.37 -3.89
N GLN A 51 25.59 -2.30 -3.73
CA GLN A 51 26.79 -2.45 -4.57
C GLN A 51 26.77 -3.79 -5.29
N PHE A 52 27.25 -3.82 -6.52
CA PHE A 52 27.37 -5.03 -7.30
C PHE A 52 28.58 -5.87 -6.84
N VAL A 53 28.32 -7.02 -6.22
CA VAL A 53 29.36 -7.90 -5.68
C VAL A 53 29.08 -9.34 -6.07
N ARG A 54 29.99 -9.94 -6.85
CA ARG A 54 29.93 -11.34 -7.30
C ARG A 54 28.59 -11.66 -8.00
N ALA A 55 28.32 -10.94 -9.10
CA ALA A 55 27.15 -11.10 -9.95
C ALA A 55 25.77 -10.76 -9.33
N ARG A 56 25.74 -10.15 -8.14
CA ARG A 56 24.49 -9.69 -7.51
C ARG A 56 24.67 -8.38 -6.76
N PHE A 57 23.62 -7.59 -6.69
CA PHE A 57 23.59 -6.43 -5.81
C PHE A 57 23.46 -6.88 -4.35
N ARG A 58 24.19 -6.20 -3.46
CA ARG A 58 24.12 -6.40 -2.01
C ARG A 58 24.00 -5.04 -1.31
N PRO A 59 23.12 -4.90 -0.32
CA PRO A 59 22.96 -3.65 0.40
C PRO A 59 24.21 -3.27 1.18
N PHE A 60 24.47 -1.96 1.29
CA PHE A 60 25.45 -1.43 2.24
C PHE A 60 24.95 -1.57 3.68
N THR A 61 25.82 -1.34 4.66
CA THR A 61 25.39 -1.29 6.07
C THR A 61 24.51 -0.06 6.32
N ILE A 62 23.60 -0.12 7.29
CA ILE A 62 22.64 0.97 7.59
C ILE A 62 23.35 2.32 7.73
N LYS A 63 24.43 2.38 8.54
CA LYS A 63 25.23 3.58 8.74
C LYS A 63 25.85 4.12 7.43
N GLN A 64 26.33 3.22 6.57
CA GLN A 64 26.87 3.62 5.26
C GLN A 64 25.77 4.13 4.34
N MET A 65 24.60 3.49 4.33
CA MET A 65 23.46 3.94 3.52
C MET A 65 23.02 5.36 3.90
N GLU A 66 22.94 5.67 5.20
CA GLU A 66 22.63 7.03 5.69
C GLU A 66 23.66 8.06 5.22
N THR A 67 24.95 7.73 5.34
CA THR A 67 26.04 8.65 4.96
C THR A 67 26.10 8.86 3.44
N ILE A 68 25.91 7.79 2.67
CA ILE A 68 25.87 7.83 1.19
C ILE A 68 24.65 8.63 0.74
N GLU A 69 23.47 8.40 1.31
CA GLU A 69 22.27 9.15 0.94
C GLU A 69 22.40 10.64 1.27
N HIS A 70 22.97 10.99 2.43
CA HIS A 70 23.23 12.38 2.77
C HIS A 70 24.18 13.06 1.76
N ALA A 71 25.25 12.38 1.36
CA ALA A 71 26.18 12.89 0.36
C ALA A 71 25.53 13.00 -1.04
N TYR A 72 24.70 12.03 -1.41
CA TYR A 72 23.96 12.04 -2.67
C TYR A 72 22.94 13.20 -2.70
N GLN A 73 22.22 13.44 -1.61
CA GLN A 73 21.28 14.57 -1.50
C GLN A 73 21.99 15.93 -1.55
N ALA A 74 23.19 16.05 -0.98
CA ALA A 74 24.00 17.25 -1.09
C ALA A 74 24.54 17.48 -2.51
N TRP A 75 24.80 16.40 -3.26
CA TRP A 75 25.24 16.45 -4.65
C TRP A 75 24.09 16.75 -5.64
N LEU A 76 22.87 16.32 -5.32
CA LEU A 76 21.70 16.40 -6.19
C LEU A 76 21.35 17.81 -6.74
N PRO A 77 21.55 18.93 -6.02
CA PRO A 77 21.29 20.26 -6.58
C PRO A 77 22.28 20.63 -7.68
N ASP A 78 23.57 20.34 -7.47
CA ASP A 78 24.66 20.84 -8.31
C ASP A 78 24.98 19.92 -9.50
N HIS A 79 24.63 18.63 -9.43
CA HIS A 79 24.93 17.60 -10.44
C HIS A 79 26.40 17.64 -10.89
N SER A 80 27.33 17.83 -9.96
CA SER A 80 28.76 17.95 -10.29
C SER A 80 29.27 16.66 -10.94
N GLU A 81 30.07 16.77 -12.00
CA GLU A 81 30.75 15.60 -12.60
C GLU A 81 31.90 15.08 -11.72
N GLU A 82 32.25 15.81 -10.65
CA GLU A 82 33.29 15.42 -9.72
C GLU A 82 32.86 14.27 -8.81
N THR A 83 33.83 13.42 -8.45
CA THR A 83 33.63 12.32 -7.52
C THR A 83 33.53 12.83 -6.09
N VAL A 84 32.58 12.28 -5.34
CA VAL A 84 32.32 12.65 -3.94
C VAL A 84 32.96 11.62 -3.01
N MET A 85 33.79 12.09 -2.08
CA MET A 85 34.41 11.24 -1.06
C MET A 85 33.49 11.05 0.13
N VAL A 86 33.04 9.82 0.36
CA VAL A 86 32.17 9.43 1.48
C VAL A 86 32.85 8.33 2.28
N ASP A 87 33.17 8.56 3.56
CA ASP A 87 33.81 7.56 4.43
C ASP A 87 35.05 6.86 3.82
N LYS A 88 35.93 7.65 3.19
CA LYS A 88 37.17 7.19 2.52
C LYS A 88 36.94 6.35 1.25
N LEU A 89 35.72 6.31 0.76
CA LEU A 89 35.34 5.70 -0.52
C LEU A 89 34.98 6.80 -1.51
N GLU A 90 35.37 6.62 -2.76
CA GLU A 90 35.13 7.60 -3.84
C GLU A 90 33.90 7.18 -4.63
N PHE A 91 32.88 8.04 -4.66
CA PHE A 91 31.61 7.80 -5.33
C PHE A 91 31.47 8.70 -6.55
N ASP A 92 31.12 8.11 -7.68
CA ASP A 92 30.65 8.81 -8.87
C ASP A 92 29.13 8.66 -8.92
N PHE A 93 28.42 9.68 -8.45
CA PHE A 93 26.95 9.69 -8.41
C PHE A 93 26.33 9.92 -9.80
N MET A 94 27.07 10.49 -10.75
CA MET A 94 26.60 10.71 -12.11
C MET A 94 26.51 9.39 -12.88
N HIS A 95 27.56 8.56 -12.79
CA HIS A 95 27.61 7.26 -13.44
C HIS A 95 27.15 6.10 -12.56
N MET A 96 26.75 6.39 -11.31
CA MET A 96 26.35 5.40 -10.32
C MET A 96 27.42 4.32 -10.10
N LYS A 97 28.65 4.76 -9.78
CA LYS A 97 29.80 3.88 -9.52
C LYS A 97 30.51 4.22 -8.22
N LEU A 98 31.04 3.19 -7.57
CA LEU A 98 31.88 3.28 -6.39
C LEU A 98 33.28 2.78 -6.73
N ARG A 99 34.32 3.56 -6.41
CA ARG A 99 35.70 3.11 -6.51
C ARG A 99 36.08 2.28 -5.30
N LYS A 100 36.50 1.04 -5.52
CA LYS A 100 37.00 0.15 -4.47
C LYS A 100 38.36 -0.40 -4.87
N GLN A 101 39.37 -0.03 -4.09
CA GLN A 101 40.77 -0.32 -4.42
C GLN A 101 41.18 0.27 -5.79
N LYS A 102 41.29 -0.56 -6.84
CA LYS A 102 41.66 -0.15 -8.20
C LYS A 102 40.51 -0.24 -9.21
N ASP A 103 39.37 -0.81 -8.82
CA ASP A 103 38.26 -1.08 -9.73
C ASP A 103 37.05 -0.22 -9.41
N TRP A 104 36.22 0.00 -10.43
CA TRP A 104 34.91 0.64 -10.30
C TRP A 104 33.83 -0.43 -10.22
N ILE A 105 32.95 -0.27 -9.24
CA ILE A 105 31.85 -1.18 -8.96
C ILE A 105 30.55 -0.42 -9.17
N ASP A 106 29.60 -1.02 -9.88
CA ASP A 106 28.28 -0.42 -10.05
C ASP A 106 27.53 -0.38 -8.71
N ILE A 107 26.91 0.76 -8.44
CA ILE A 107 26.03 0.95 -7.29
C ILE A 107 24.64 1.32 -7.78
N GLN A 108 23.64 1.03 -6.96
CA GLN A 108 22.27 1.43 -7.26
C GLN A 108 21.58 1.95 -6.01
N ARG A 109 20.77 2.99 -6.23
CA ARG A 109 19.86 3.54 -5.24
C ARG A 109 18.48 2.98 -5.52
N GLN A 110 17.94 2.19 -4.60
CA GLN A 110 16.61 1.62 -4.70
C GLN A 110 15.73 2.12 -3.56
N PHE A 111 14.47 2.37 -3.89
CA PHE A 111 13.41 2.54 -2.93
C PHE A 111 12.11 2.10 -3.61
N GLN A 112 11.22 1.52 -2.83
CA GLN A 112 9.84 1.29 -3.23
C GLN A 112 8.99 2.48 -2.81
N VAL A 113 8.08 2.89 -3.70
CA VAL A 113 7.12 3.96 -3.46
C VAL A 113 6.01 3.49 -2.53
N GLY A 114 5.52 4.38 -1.68
CA GLY A 114 4.54 4.04 -0.65
C GLY A 114 3.20 3.54 -1.22
N LEU A 115 2.73 4.16 -2.31
CA LEU A 115 1.57 3.70 -3.09
C LEU A 115 1.94 3.65 -4.57
N TRP A 116 1.80 2.47 -5.17
CA TRP A 116 1.89 2.28 -6.61
C TRP A 116 0.58 1.70 -7.12
N MET A 117 0.03 2.31 -8.18
CA MET A 117 -1.20 1.88 -8.81
C MET A 117 -1.05 1.90 -10.32
N GLN A 118 -1.52 0.83 -10.96
CA GLN A 118 -1.59 0.70 -12.39
C GLN A 118 -3.01 0.30 -12.80
N TYR A 119 -3.57 1.04 -13.75
CA TYR A 119 -4.82 0.70 -14.40
C TYR A 119 -4.58 0.57 -15.91
N ARG A 120 -4.93 -0.59 -16.46
CA ARG A 120 -4.85 -0.84 -17.90
C ARG A 120 -6.20 -1.29 -18.42
N LYS A 121 -6.54 -0.84 -19.62
CA LYS A 121 -7.75 -1.25 -20.31
C LYS A 121 -7.41 -1.72 -21.73
N THR A 122 -7.85 -2.92 -22.08
CA THR A 122 -7.87 -3.45 -23.45
C THR A 122 -9.30 -3.50 -23.97
N SER A 123 -9.49 -3.90 -25.22
CA SER A 123 -10.81 -4.07 -25.84
C SER A 123 -11.69 -5.09 -25.09
N HIS A 124 -11.08 -6.04 -24.39
CA HIS A 124 -11.81 -7.17 -23.78
C HIS A 124 -11.54 -7.34 -22.29
N GLN A 125 -10.61 -6.57 -21.71
CA GLN A 125 -10.21 -6.72 -20.32
C GLN A 125 -9.86 -5.38 -19.67
N SER A 126 -10.14 -5.26 -18.37
CA SER A 126 -9.62 -4.20 -17.52
C SER A 126 -8.80 -4.80 -16.39
N HIS A 127 -7.61 -4.24 -16.18
CA HIS A 127 -6.60 -4.71 -15.24
C HIS A 127 -6.37 -3.58 -14.25
N PHE A 128 -6.49 -3.89 -12.97
CA PHE A 128 -6.24 -2.96 -11.88
C PHE A 128 -5.29 -3.60 -10.90
N HIS A 129 -4.19 -2.92 -10.63
CA HIS A 129 -3.14 -3.41 -9.77
C HIS A 129 -2.71 -2.31 -8.80
N VAL A 130 -2.75 -2.60 -7.51
CA VAL A 130 -2.35 -1.68 -6.45
C VAL A 130 -1.35 -2.38 -5.54
N LYS A 131 -0.25 -1.71 -5.25
CA LYS A 131 0.72 -2.10 -4.24
C LYS A 131 0.88 -0.99 -3.22
N ILE A 132 0.82 -1.37 -1.96
CA ILE A 132 1.14 -0.52 -0.81
C ILE A 132 2.32 -1.21 -0.13
N ASP A 133 3.44 -0.51 0.00
CA ASP A 133 4.63 -1.05 0.66
C ASP A 133 4.66 -0.69 2.16
N ASN A 134 5.53 -1.36 2.94
CA ASN A 134 5.72 -1.21 4.39
C ASN A 134 6.57 0.03 4.74
N GLN A 135 6.25 0.71 5.84
CA GLN A 135 6.57 2.14 6.03
C GLN A 135 6.88 2.56 7.46
N LEU A 136 7.41 1.68 8.28
CA LEU A 136 7.83 2.08 9.62
C LEU A 136 9.36 2.05 9.73
N PRO A 137 10.02 3.21 9.74
CA PRO A 137 11.34 3.32 10.33
C PRO A 137 11.18 3.13 11.84
N ALA A 138 11.75 2.04 12.37
CA ALA A 138 11.99 1.72 13.78
C ALA A 138 11.19 2.55 14.82
N CYS A 139 10.08 2.02 15.33
CA CYS A 139 9.42 2.58 16.50
C CYS A 139 8.96 1.49 17.47
N VAL A 140 9.13 1.76 18.77
CA VAL A 140 8.86 0.86 19.90
C VAL A 140 7.62 1.39 20.65
N PHE A 141 6.48 1.54 19.94
CA PHE A 141 5.22 2.19 20.34
C PHE A 141 5.20 3.74 20.27
N PRO A 142 4.81 4.29 19.10
CA PRO A 142 3.64 5.18 18.98
C PRO A 142 2.93 5.03 17.61
N CYS A 143 2.68 3.79 17.16
CA CYS A 143 2.01 3.53 15.89
C CYS A 143 0.96 2.42 16.06
N VAL A 144 -0.29 2.71 15.65
CA VAL A 144 -1.43 1.80 15.82
C VAL A 144 -1.32 0.55 14.95
N LEU A 145 -0.57 0.61 13.85
CA LEU A 145 -0.35 -0.49 12.93
C LEU A 145 1.16 -0.70 12.77
N SER A 146 1.66 -1.92 12.95
CA SER A 146 3.07 -2.25 12.69
C SER A 146 3.22 -3.57 11.98
N VAL A 147 4.03 -3.64 10.92
CA VAL A 147 4.28 -4.90 10.22
C VAL A 147 5.11 -5.84 11.10
N VAL A 148 4.70 -7.11 11.16
CA VAL A 148 5.49 -8.13 11.85
C VAL A 148 6.61 -8.58 10.91
N PRO A 149 7.90 -8.43 11.28
CA PRO A 149 8.98 -8.79 10.39
C PRO A 149 8.94 -10.30 10.12
N PRO A 150 9.00 -10.73 8.86
CA PRO A 150 8.96 -12.15 8.54
C PRO A 150 10.17 -12.89 9.14
N PRO A 151 10.08 -14.20 9.39
CA PRO A 151 11.20 -14.99 9.90
C PRO A 151 12.45 -14.84 9.02
N LYS A 152 13.64 -14.81 9.64
CA LYS A 152 14.93 -14.64 8.94
C LYS A 152 15.16 -15.64 7.80
N SER A 153 14.58 -16.84 7.88
CA SER A 153 14.62 -17.87 6.83
C SER A 153 13.85 -17.49 5.56
N VAL A 154 12.83 -16.63 5.65
CA VAL A 154 12.03 -16.15 4.50
C VAL A 154 12.67 -14.93 3.84
N ILE A 155 13.40 -14.12 4.61
CA ILE A 155 14.06 -12.87 4.15
C ILE A 155 15.28 -13.16 3.26
N GLN A 156 15.99 -14.28 3.45
CA GLN A 156 17.25 -14.54 2.75
C GLN A 156 17.10 -14.87 1.26
N ASP A 157 15.98 -15.47 0.85
CA ASP A 157 15.82 -16.01 -0.51
C ASP A 157 14.87 -15.20 -1.41
N ASN A 158 14.13 -14.22 -0.88
CA ASN A 158 13.15 -13.46 -1.65
C ASN A 158 13.28 -11.94 -1.42
N ALA A 159 13.04 -11.16 -2.49
CA ALA A 159 12.87 -9.72 -2.39
C ALA A 159 11.74 -9.37 -1.40
N PRO A 160 11.79 -8.20 -0.73
CA PRO A 160 10.73 -7.76 0.17
C PRO A 160 9.40 -7.77 -0.59
N LYS A 161 8.42 -8.52 -0.07
CA LYS A 161 7.05 -8.47 -0.60
C LYS A 161 6.43 -7.13 -0.17
N SER A 162 5.52 -6.60 -0.98
CA SER A 162 4.72 -5.43 -0.59
C SER A 162 3.86 -5.76 0.64
N PHE A 163 3.56 -4.77 1.47
CA PHE A 163 2.67 -4.92 2.63
C PHE A 163 1.27 -5.37 2.21
N CYS A 164 0.69 -4.70 1.21
CA CYS A 164 -0.59 -5.07 0.62
C CYS A 164 -0.49 -5.01 -0.92
N GLU A 165 -0.97 -6.04 -1.60
CA GLU A 165 -1.05 -6.13 -3.05
C GLU A 165 -2.45 -6.59 -3.45
N LEU A 166 -3.14 -5.75 -4.23
CA LEU A 166 -4.44 -6.04 -4.83
C LEU A 166 -4.26 -6.13 -6.34
N SER A 167 -4.64 -7.27 -6.91
CA SER A 167 -4.68 -7.49 -8.35
C SER A 167 -6.06 -7.91 -8.78
N CYS A 168 -6.66 -7.17 -9.70
CA CYS A 168 -7.97 -7.47 -10.27
C CYS A 168 -7.89 -7.45 -11.80
N ILE A 169 -8.31 -8.54 -12.44
CA ILE A 169 -8.52 -8.66 -13.88
C ILE A 169 -9.97 -8.99 -14.13
N ARG A 170 -10.66 -8.07 -14.80
CA ARG A 170 -12.05 -8.21 -15.22
C ARG A 170 -12.12 -8.37 -16.72
N ARG A 171 -12.98 -9.28 -17.19
CA ARG A 171 -13.34 -9.40 -18.61
C ARG A 171 -14.52 -8.48 -18.91
N GLU A 172 -14.41 -7.71 -19.98
CA GLU A 172 -15.53 -6.97 -20.56
C GLU A 172 -16.22 -7.90 -21.57
N SER A 173 -17.49 -8.24 -21.33
CA SER A 173 -18.31 -9.04 -22.25
C SER A 173 -19.33 -8.12 -22.92
N GLU A 174 -19.36 -8.15 -24.24
CA GLU A 174 -20.36 -7.39 -25.03
C GLU A 174 -21.76 -8.02 -24.95
N HIS A 175 -21.86 -9.29 -24.53
CA HIS A 175 -23.08 -10.10 -24.66
C HIS A 175 -23.64 -10.57 -23.31
N SER A 176 -23.02 -10.20 -22.19
CA SER A 176 -23.48 -10.55 -20.85
C SER A 176 -23.36 -9.39 -19.88
N ARG A 177 -24.39 -9.21 -19.04
CA ARG A 177 -24.40 -8.22 -17.95
C ARG A 177 -23.75 -8.72 -16.66
N ILE A 178 -23.32 -9.99 -16.63
CA ILE A 178 -22.68 -10.62 -15.47
C ILE A 178 -21.22 -10.18 -15.44
N ALA A 179 -20.77 -9.67 -14.29
CA ALA A 179 -19.37 -9.29 -14.12
C ALA A 179 -18.50 -10.54 -14.08
N GLN A 180 -17.58 -10.70 -15.04
CA GLN A 180 -16.64 -11.82 -15.09
C GLN A 180 -15.27 -11.38 -14.60
N ILE A 181 -14.90 -11.83 -13.40
CA ILE A 181 -13.63 -11.53 -12.75
C ILE A 181 -12.73 -12.75 -12.92
N LYS A 182 -11.71 -12.62 -13.77
CA LYS A 182 -10.77 -13.71 -14.07
C LYS A 182 -9.79 -13.93 -12.91
N TYR A 183 -9.32 -12.83 -12.33
CA TYR A 183 -8.28 -12.85 -11.31
C TYR A 183 -8.59 -11.77 -10.27
N LEU A 184 -8.83 -12.16 -9.02
CA LEU A 184 -8.93 -11.25 -7.89
C LEU A 184 -8.07 -11.80 -6.76
N HIS A 185 -6.88 -11.24 -6.60
CA HIS A 185 -5.92 -11.64 -5.57
C HIS A 185 -5.67 -10.47 -4.64
N ILE A 186 -5.92 -10.70 -3.35
CA ILE A 186 -5.63 -9.78 -2.27
C ILE A 186 -4.57 -10.45 -1.41
N LEU A 187 -3.40 -9.83 -1.33
CA LEU A 187 -2.26 -10.30 -0.54
C LEU A 187 -1.94 -9.24 0.51
N VAL A 188 -2.00 -9.60 1.78
CA VAL A 188 -1.71 -8.74 2.92
C VAL A 188 -0.70 -9.44 3.81
N GLN A 189 0.34 -8.74 4.22
CA GLN A 189 1.31 -9.25 5.17
C GLN A 189 0.77 -9.22 6.59
N GLU A 190 1.38 -10.02 7.45
CA GLU A 190 1.07 -10.01 8.88
C GLU A 190 1.42 -8.64 9.50
N PHE A 191 0.47 -8.09 10.25
CA PHE A 191 0.68 -6.87 11.01
C PHE A 191 0.07 -6.97 12.41
N ALA A 192 0.68 -6.24 13.33
CA ALA A 192 0.17 -6.02 14.67
C ALA A 192 -0.63 -4.72 14.71
N VAL A 193 -1.74 -4.77 15.42
CA VAL A 193 -2.57 -3.63 15.77
C VAL A 193 -2.35 -3.36 17.25
N GLN A 194 -1.80 -2.20 17.58
CA GLN A 194 -1.47 -1.81 18.95
C GLN A 194 -2.33 -0.60 19.32
N VAL A 195 -3.33 -0.82 20.16
CA VAL A 195 -4.34 0.20 20.47
C VAL A 195 -4.38 0.45 21.96
N ASP A 196 -4.18 1.69 22.36
CA ASP A 196 -4.35 2.11 23.74
C ASP A 196 -5.80 2.53 24.04
N GLN A 197 -6.19 2.45 25.32
CA GLN A 197 -7.53 2.84 25.75
C GLN A 197 -7.86 4.32 25.46
N GLY A 198 -6.86 5.21 25.51
CA GLY A 198 -7.04 6.65 25.27
C GLY A 198 -7.46 6.95 23.84
N PHE A 199 -6.84 6.28 22.87
CA PHE A 199 -7.13 6.33 21.45
C PHE A 199 -8.54 5.83 21.14
N VAL A 200 -8.95 4.70 21.72
CA VAL A 200 -10.32 4.18 21.55
C VAL A 200 -11.34 5.20 22.06
N ASN A 201 -11.11 5.78 23.23
CA ASN A 201 -12.00 6.78 23.80
C ASN A 201 -12.05 8.05 22.94
N ALA A 202 -10.91 8.54 22.46
CA ALA A 202 -10.86 9.71 21.57
C ALA A 202 -11.60 9.48 20.25
N MET A 203 -11.45 8.29 19.65
CA MET A 203 -12.18 7.90 18.45
C MET A 203 -13.69 7.79 18.69
N LEU A 204 -14.10 7.18 19.81
CA LEU A 204 -15.51 7.10 20.20
C LEU A 204 -16.10 8.49 20.44
N GLU A 205 -15.36 9.36 21.09
CA GLU A 205 -15.77 10.73 21.37
C GLU A 205 -15.94 11.53 20.07
N LEU A 206 -14.99 11.43 19.13
CA LEU A 206 -15.07 12.04 17.80
C LEU A 206 -16.31 11.55 17.02
N ILE A 207 -16.60 10.24 17.06
CA ILE A 207 -17.78 9.68 16.40
C ILE A 207 -19.06 10.19 17.08
N SER A 208 -19.05 10.30 18.41
CA SER A 208 -20.21 10.75 19.19
C SER A 208 -20.48 12.27 19.06
N SER A 209 -19.44 13.10 18.91
CA SER A 209 -19.58 14.55 18.74
C SER A 209 -20.10 14.93 17.35
N GLN A 210 -19.91 14.06 16.35
CA GLN A 210 -20.48 14.17 15.00
C GLN A 210 -21.93 13.67 14.92
N ALA A 211 -22.41 12.95 15.94
CA ALA A 211 -23.80 12.54 16.03
C ALA A 211 -24.64 13.69 16.60
N ASP A 212 -24.90 14.71 15.76
CA ASP A 212 -26.08 15.55 15.98
C ASP A 212 -27.29 14.62 16.01
N SER A 213 -27.73 14.29 17.23
CA SER A 213 -28.96 13.55 17.45
C SER A 213 -30.09 14.46 16.98
N LYS A 214 -30.38 14.41 15.68
CA LYS A 214 -31.61 14.97 15.15
C LYS A 214 -32.71 14.30 15.95
N PRO A 215 -33.55 15.06 16.68
CA PRO A 215 -34.62 14.48 17.45
C PRO A 215 -35.44 13.61 16.50
N TYR A 216 -35.75 12.38 16.92
CA TYR A 216 -36.49 11.44 16.11
C TYR A 216 -37.86 12.05 15.80
N THR A 217 -38.01 12.57 14.57
CA THR A 217 -39.20 13.34 14.20
C THR A 217 -40.34 12.42 13.82
N LYS A 218 -41.56 12.97 13.81
CA LYS A 218 -42.75 12.24 13.38
C LYS A 218 -42.60 11.71 11.94
N GLU A 219 -41.90 12.45 11.08
CA GLU A 219 -41.62 12.05 9.70
C GLU A 219 -40.68 10.84 9.63
N ALA A 220 -39.65 10.80 10.49
CA ALA A 220 -38.76 9.64 10.61
C ALA A 220 -39.53 8.40 11.12
N PHE A 221 -40.39 8.59 12.12
CA PHE A 221 -41.27 7.52 12.61
C PHE A 221 -42.21 6.98 11.54
N VAL A 222 -42.88 7.86 10.79
CA VAL A 222 -43.77 7.44 9.71
C VAL A 222 -43.00 6.68 8.63
N LYS A 223 -41.80 7.15 8.27
CA LYS A 223 -40.95 6.48 7.29
C LYS A 223 -40.51 5.08 7.76
N ASP A 224 -40.08 4.94 9.01
CA ASP A 224 -39.67 3.65 9.57
C ASP A 224 -40.88 2.70 9.71
N PHE A 225 -42.03 3.23 10.14
CA PHE A 225 -43.27 2.48 10.22
C PHE A 225 -43.73 2.00 8.82
N GLU A 226 -43.58 2.83 7.79
CA GLU A 226 -43.82 2.41 6.40
C GLU A 226 -42.86 1.33 5.93
N MET A 227 -41.58 1.37 6.33
CA MET A 227 -40.64 0.27 6.04
C MET A 227 -41.06 -1.06 6.67
N THR A 228 -41.70 -1.04 7.86
CA THR A 228 -42.22 -2.27 8.48
C THR A 228 -43.45 -2.87 7.78
N LYS A 229 -44.15 -2.08 6.95
CA LYS A 229 -45.29 -2.57 6.15
C LYS A 229 -44.87 -3.32 4.89
N ASN A 230 -43.64 -3.12 4.45
CA ASN A 230 -43.09 -3.85 3.32
C ASN A 230 -42.90 -5.32 3.72
N GLN A 231 -43.42 -6.25 2.93
CA GLN A 231 -43.17 -7.67 3.16
C GLN A 231 -41.68 -7.96 2.98
N LEU A 232 -41.11 -8.74 3.89
CA LEU A 232 -39.70 -9.12 3.88
C LEU A 232 -39.31 -9.78 2.54
N GLU A 233 -40.23 -10.53 1.94
CA GLU A 233 -40.11 -11.17 0.63
C GLU A 233 -39.92 -10.17 -0.51
N MET A 234 -40.61 -9.02 -0.46
CA MET A 234 -40.48 -7.96 -1.46
C MET A 234 -39.12 -7.27 -1.34
N ILE A 235 -38.66 -6.99 -0.11
CA ILE A 235 -37.34 -6.39 0.13
C ILE A 235 -36.23 -7.36 -0.30
N ALA A 236 -36.32 -8.63 0.13
CA ALA A 236 -35.37 -9.68 -0.26
C ALA A 236 -35.36 -9.88 -1.78
N GLY A 237 -36.53 -9.88 -2.43
CA GLY A 237 -36.66 -9.95 -3.88
C GLY A 237 -36.02 -8.77 -4.61
N MET A 238 -36.20 -7.54 -4.11
CA MET A 238 -35.55 -6.35 -4.67
C MET A 238 -34.04 -6.40 -4.48
N THR A 239 -33.55 -6.86 -3.32
CA THR A 239 -32.10 -7.01 -3.08
C THR A 239 -31.50 -8.07 -4.00
N MET A 240 -32.13 -9.25 -4.13
CA MET A 240 -31.69 -10.32 -5.05
C MET A 240 -31.75 -9.88 -6.51
N ALA A 241 -32.75 -9.08 -6.91
CA ALA A 241 -32.83 -8.53 -8.26
C ALA A 241 -31.76 -7.45 -8.54
N SER A 242 -31.31 -6.73 -7.50
CA SER A 242 -30.27 -5.71 -7.61
C SER A 242 -28.84 -6.26 -7.55
N GLN A 243 -28.65 -7.44 -6.96
CA GLN A 243 -27.36 -8.12 -6.92
C GLN A 243 -27.02 -8.68 -8.30
N GLN A 244 -26.21 -7.93 -9.06
CA GLN A 244 -25.55 -8.49 -10.22
C GLN A 244 -24.65 -9.64 -9.78
N ALA A 245 -24.98 -10.86 -10.23
CA ALA A 245 -24.11 -12.00 -10.06
C ALA A 245 -22.73 -11.67 -10.67
N ALA A 246 -21.67 -11.96 -9.91
CA ALA A 246 -20.29 -11.88 -10.38
C ALA A 246 -19.73 -13.29 -10.43
N TYR A 247 -19.12 -13.63 -11.57
CA TYR A 247 -18.44 -14.89 -11.78
C TYR A 247 -16.96 -14.70 -11.50
N TYR A 248 -16.40 -15.51 -10.59
CA TYR A 248 -14.98 -15.47 -10.21
C TYR A 248 -14.29 -16.75 -10.70
N GLU A 249 -13.23 -16.61 -11.49
CA GLU A 249 -12.43 -17.75 -11.97
C GLU A 249 -11.28 -18.05 -11.00
N SER A 250 -10.55 -17.02 -10.56
CA SER A 250 -9.53 -17.13 -9.53
C SER A 250 -9.73 -16.06 -8.47
N LEU A 251 -10.19 -16.48 -7.29
CA LEU A 251 -10.30 -15.65 -6.10
C LEU A 251 -9.32 -16.15 -5.05
N HIS A 252 -8.39 -15.31 -4.64
CA HIS A 252 -7.46 -15.61 -3.56
C HIS A 252 -7.37 -14.43 -2.60
N ILE A 253 -7.60 -14.71 -1.33
CA ILE A 253 -7.43 -13.74 -0.24
C ILE A 253 -6.41 -14.37 0.69
N SER A 254 -5.26 -13.72 0.85
CA SER A 254 -4.25 -14.20 1.80
C SER A 254 -4.85 -14.27 3.20
N PRO A 255 -4.51 -15.30 4.00
CA PRO A 255 -4.90 -15.34 5.40
C PRO A 255 -4.45 -14.06 6.12
N LEU A 256 -5.41 -13.32 6.67
CA LEU A 256 -5.13 -12.14 7.49
C LEU A 256 -4.69 -12.64 8.87
N MET A 257 -3.40 -12.48 9.19
CA MET A 257 -2.91 -12.66 10.55
C MET A 257 -2.74 -11.27 11.18
N VAL A 258 -3.59 -10.99 12.17
CA VAL A 258 -3.62 -9.72 12.89
C VAL A 258 -3.33 -9.99 14.36
N CYS A 259 -2.24 -9.44 14.87
CA CYS A 259 -1.92 -9.49 16.30
C CYS A 259 -2.45 -8.25 17.00
N ALA A 260 -3.56 -8.36 17.73
CA ALA A 260 -4.09 -7.26 18.52
C ALA A 260 -3.43 -7.21 19.90
N ILE A 261 -2.87 -6.04 20.25
CA ILE A 261 -2.31 -5.75 21.57
C ILE A 261 -3.06 -4.55 22.13
N PHE A 262 -3.66 -4.74 23.31
CA PHE A 262 -4.39 -3.70 24.04
C PHE A 262 -3.59 -3.32 25.28
N SER A 263 -3.41 -2.02 25.49
CA SER A 263 -2.75 -1.45 26.68
C SER A 263 -3.62 -0.42 27.38
#